data_AF-A0A2S7MZ56-F1
#
_entry.id   AF-A0A2S7MZ56-F1
#
_cell.length_a   1.000
_cell.length_b   1.000
_cell.length_c   1.000
_cell.angle_alpha   90.00
_cell.angle_beta   90.00
_cell.angle_gamma   90.00
#
_symmetry.space_group_name_H-M   'P 1'
#
loop_
_entity.id
_entity.type
_entity.pdbx_description
1 polymer ?
#
loop_
_entity_poly.entity_id
_entity_poly.type
_entity_poly.pdbx_seq_one_letter_code
_entity_poly.pdbx_strand_id
1 'polypeptide(L)'
;MTDFFTKLKKTLEADLYEVMETKDKKHPLYKLNQYLRESENEVGQVQRLIERQYRLKDEVKREHQAAYDMAQKRKDQAEIARSTEGAEELYEYAVREQTIYEERASRLEHMLVQIELDLKQLEEKFTAMQQSLKDMHIKRLELMGQDNLSKVYGKMEELIEKGRVPNGKRKSSNRDSDPLDMRVRANHYGMIMDTRLAAMEKDVKNRGDLS
;
A
#
# COMPACT_ATOMS: atom_id res chain seq x y z
N MET A 1 5.27 -9.60 13.54
CA MET A 1 4.69 -9.46 12.18
C MET A 1 5.30 -8.34 11.34
N THR A 2 6.34 -7.62 11.81
CA THR A 2 7.13 -6.67 11.01
C THR A 2 8.05 -7.35 9.98
N ASP A 3 8.26 -8.66 10.11
CA ASP A 3 9.33 -9.36 9.40
C ASP A 3 8.98 -9.64 7.94
N PHE A 4 7.72 -9.87 7.60
CA PHE A 4 7.33 -10.18 6.21
C PHE A 4 7.49 -8.98 5.28
N PHE A 5 6.93 -7.83 5.63
CA PHE A 5 6.99 -6.62 4.78
C PHE A 5 8.42 -6.05 4.72
N THR A 6 9.18 -6.18 5.81
CA THR A 6 10.59 -5.77 5.83
C THR A 6 11.47 -6.72 5.03
N LYS A 7 11.21 -8.03 5.09
CA LYS A 7 11.85 -9.02 4.21
C LYS A 7 11.46 -8.79 2.76
N LEU A 8 10.18 -8.54 2.47
CA LEU A 8 9.69 -8.26 1.12
C LEU A 8 10.36 -7.01 0.53
N LYS A 9 10.45 -5.92 1.29
CA LYS A 9 11.16 -4.70 0.89
C LYS A 9 12.65 -4.95 0.66
N LYS A 10 13.32 -5.67 1.57
CA LYS A 10 14.75 -6.00 1.45
C LYS A 10 15.05 -6.94 0.30
N THR A 11 14.19 -7.93 0.06
CA THR A 11 14.28 -8.84 -1.07
C THR A 11 14.00 -8.10 -2.37
N LEU A 12 13.04 -7.15 -2.40
CA LEU A 12 12.82 -6.30 -3.56
C LEU A 12 14.04 -5.44 -3.89
N GLU A 13 14.63 -4.77 -2.89
CA GLU A 13 15.85 -4.00 -3.09
C GLU A 13 16.99 -4.91 -3.59
N ALA A 14 17.26 -6.03 -2.91
CA ALA A 14 18.32 -6.95 -3.28
C ALA A 14 18.12 -7.61 -4.67
N ASP A 15 16.93 -8.16 -4.95
CA ASP A 15 16.62 -8.81 -6.23
C ASP A 15 16.56 -7.82 -7.39
N LEU A 16 16.14 -6.56 -7.17
CA LEU A 16 16.16 -5.55 -8.24
C LEU A 16 17.58 -5.13 -8.58
N TYR A 17 18.47 -4.99 -7.58
CA TYR A 17 19.88 -4.71 -7.81
C TYR A 17 20.59 -5.87 -8.50
N GLU A 18 20.38 -7.11 -8.05
CA GLU A 18 21.02 -8.31 -8.60
C GLU A 18 20.55 -8.65 -10.03
N VAL A 19 19.28 -8.37 -10.35
CA VAL A 19 18.73 -8.55 -11.71
C VAL A 19 19.10 -7.39 -12.65
N MET A 20 19.39 -6.19 -12.13
CA MET A 20 19.97 -5.11 -12.96
C MET A 20 21.41 -5.40 -13.39
N GLU A 21 22.19 -6.13 -12.57
CA GLU A 21 23.56 -6.54 -12.91
C GLU A 21 23.63 -7.75 -13.86
N THR A 22 22.63 -8.63 -13.81
CA THR A 22 22.64 -9.86 -14.61
C THR A 22 21.89 -9.67 -15.94
N LYS A 23 22.59 -9.88 -17.06
CA LYS A 23 22.03 -9.83 -18.44
C LYS A 23 20.98 -10.92 -18.73
N ASP A 24 20.46 -11.59 -17.71
CA ASP A 24 19.54 -12.70 -17.86
C ASP A 24 18.08 -12.25 -17.96
N LYS A 25 17.38 -12.83 -18.94
CA LYS A 25 16.09 -12.42 -19.50
C LYS A 25 14.88 -12.63 -18.58
N LYS A 26 15.01 -12.58 -17.25
CA LYS A 26 13.85 -12.48 -16.34
C LYS A 26 13.55 -11.01 -16.12
N HIS A 27 12.74 -10.45 -17.01
CA HIS A 27 12.42 -9.03 -17.03
C HIS A 27 11.99 -8.53 -15.62
N PRO A 28 12.66 -7.54 -15.01
CA PRO A 28 12.37 -7.01 -13.66
C PRO A 28 10.88 -6.69 -13.44
N LEU A 29 10.22 -6.20 -14.50
CA LEU A 29 8.78 -5.95 -14.54
C LEU A 29 7.91 -7.19 -14.23
N TYR A 30 8.31 -8.39 -14.66
CA TYR A 30 7.54 -9.62 -14.41
C TYR A 30 7.54 -9.96 -12.92
N LYS A 31 8.72 -9.96 -12.27
CA LYS A 31 8.84 -10.16 -10.82
C LYS A 31 8.05 -9.10 -10.06
N LEU A 32 8.21 -7.82 -10.43
CA LEU A 32 7.48 -6.73 -9.78
C LEU A 32 5.96 -6.87 -9.92
N ASN A 33 5.46 -7.30 -11.09
CA ASN A 33 4.03 -7.54 -11.28
C ASN A 33 3.50 -8.67 -10.39
N GLN A 34 4.29 -9.72 -10.17
CA GLN A 34 3.93 -10.78 -9.24
C GLN A 34 3.83 -10.25 -7.81
N TYR A 35 4.88 -9.57 -7.33
CA TYR A 35 4.89 -9.00 -5.98
C TYR A 35 3.77 -8.00 -5.74
N LEU A 36 3.46 -7.19 -6.75
CA LEU A 36 2.39 -6.21 -6.68
C LEU A 36 1.02 -6.88 -6.48
N ARG A 37 0.75 -8.00 -7.17
CA ARG A 37 -0.48 -8.79 -6.96
C ARG A 37 -0.54 -9.42 -5.58
N GLU A 38 0.58 -9.97 -5.10
CA GLU A 38 0.67 -10.56 -3.76
C GLU A 38 0.43 -9.47 -2.68
N SER A 39 1.06 -8.31 -2.84
CA SER A 39 0.91 -7.16 -1.95
C SER A 39 -0.52 -6.61 -1.95
N GLU A 40 -1.17 -6.50 -3.11
CA GLU A 40 -2.59 -6.11 -3.22
C GLU A 40 -3.50 -7.07 -2.43
N ASN A 41 -3.27 -8.38 -2.54
CA ASN A 41 -4.03 -9.38 -1.82
C ASN A 41 -3.81 -9.28 -0.29
N GLU A 42 -2.57 -9.12 0.14
CA GLU A 42 -2.23 -8.96 1.56
C GLU A 42 -2.82 -7.69 2.17
N VAL A 43 -2.72 -6.55 1.47
CA VAL A 43 -3.38 -5.30 1.89
C VAL A 43 -4.88 -5.51 2.05
N GLY A 44 -5.52 -6.21 1.10
CA GLY A 44 -6.94 -6.56 1.20
C GLY A 44 -7.27 -7.49 2.38
N GLN A 45 -6.38 -8.43 2.73
CA GLN A 45 -6.55 -9.30 3.90
C GLN A 45 -6.44 -8.50 5.20
N VAL A 46 -5.45 -7.62 5.31
CA VAL A 46 -5.27 -6.75 6.48
C VAL A 46 -6.47 -5.83 6.67
N GLN A 47 -7.01 -5.26 5.60
CA GLN A 47 -8.23 -4.44 5.66
C GLN A 47 -9.38 -5.22 6.31
N ARG A 48 -9.64 -6.47 5.87
CA ARG A 48 -10.70 -7.32 6.44
C ARG A 48 -10.47 -7.65 7.91
N LEU A 49 -9.21 -7.79 8.34
CA LEU A 49 -8.89 -8.01 9.76
C LEU A 49 -9.17 -6.76 10.60
N ILE A 50 -8.83 -5.58 10.11
CA ILE A 50 -9.13 -4.31 10.77
C ILE A 50 -10.65 -4.11 10.88
N GLU A 51 -11.41 -4.39 9.81
CA GLU A 51 -12.88 -4.36 9.84
C GLU A 51 -13.48 -5.32 10.88
N ARG A 52 -12.88 -6.50 11.08
CA ARG A 52 -13.27 -7.43 12.16
C ARG A 52 -12.98 -6.83 13.53
N GLN A 53 -11.84 -6.17 13.72
CA GLN A 53 -11.49 -5.53 14.98
C GLN A 53 -12.45 -4.40 15.34
N TYR A 54 -12.91 -3.63 14.34
CA TYR A 54 -13.98 -2.64 14.53
C TYR A 54 -15.30 -3.27 14.99
N ARG A 55 -15.73 -4.38 14.36
CA ARG A 55 -16.93 -5.10 14.80
C ARG A 55 -16.81 -5.61 16.24
N LEU A 56 -15.63 -6.13 16.62
CA LEU A 56 -15.36 -6.55 17.99
C LEU A 56 -15.47 -5.37 18.97
N LYS A 57 -14.93 -4.20 18.62
CA LYS A 57 -15.08 -2.98 19.43
C LYS A 57 -16.57 -2.65 19.67
N ASP A 58 -17.38 -2.69 18.62
CA ASP A 58 -18.81 -2.37 18.71
C ASP A 58 -19.59 -3.40 19.54
N GLU A 59 -19.17 -4.67 19.51
CA GLU A 59 -19.74 -5.71 20.37
C GLU A 59 -19.36 -5.50 21.84
N VAL A 60 -18.07 -5.30 22.14
CA VAL A 60 -17.61 -5.01 23.52
C VAL A 60 -18.27 -3.74 24.05
N LYS A 61 -18.49 -2.72 23.21
CA LYS A 61 -19.16 -1.48 23.60
C LYS A 61 -20.62 -1.71 23.98
N ARG A 62 -21.34 -2.55 23.23
CA ARG A 62 -22.73 -2.90 23.54
C ARG A 62 -22.82 -3.69 24.85
N GLU A 63 -21.94 -4.66 25.05
CA GLU A 63 -21.88 -5.44 26.30
C GLU A 63 -21.49 -4.59 27.50
N HIS A 64 -20.56 -3.64 27.31
CA HIS A 64 -20.19 -2.67 28.34
C HIS A 64 -21.40 -1.85 28.78
N GLN A 65 -22.13 -1.29 27.82
CA GLN A 65 -23.32 -0.49 28.11
C GLN A 65 -24.38 -1.32 28.84
N ALA A 66 -24.64 -2.55 28.38
CA ALA A 66 -25.60 -3.43 29.03
C ALA A 66 -25.20 -3.77 30.48
N ALA A 67 -23.92 -4.03 30.74
CA ALA A 67 -23.42 -4.27 32.09
C ALA A 67 -23.53 -3.02 32.98
N TYR A 68 -23.17 -1.85 32.44
CA TYR A 68 -23.30 -0.57 33.13
C TYR A 68 -24.75 -0.24 33.50
N ASP A 69 -25.68 -0.38 32.55
CA ASP A 69 -27.10 -0.12 32.77
C ASP A 69 -27.69 -1.07 33.83
N MET A 70 -27.25 -2.33 33.83
CA MET A 70 -27.64 -3.31 34.86
C MET A 70 -27.07 -2.98 36.23
N ALA A 71 -25.81 -2.56 36.32
CA ALA A 71 -25.22 -2.08 37.58
C ALA A 71 -26.01 -0.90 38.15
N GLN A 72 -26.32 0.10 37.32
CA GLN A 72 -27.09 1.27 37.74
C GLN A 72 -28.50 0.88 38.20
N LYS A 73 -29.18 0.00 37.44
CA LYS A 73 -30.49 -0.52 37.83
C LYS A 73 -30.46 -1.23 39.19
N ARG A 74 -29.43 -2.04 39.45
CA ARG A 74 -29.29 -2.75 40.73
C ARG A 74 -28.99 -1.81 41.88
N LYS A 75 -28.20 -0.77 41.65
CA LYS A 75 -27.96 0.31 42.60
C LYS A 75 -29.27 0.99 43.00
N ASP A 76 -30.08 1.41 42.03
CA ASP A 76 -31.38 2.05 42.28
C ASP A 76 -32.32 1.09 43.06
N GLN A 77 -32.33 -0.20 42.71
CA GLN A 77 -33.11 -1.22 43.42
C GLN A 77 -32.63 -1.44 44.87
N ALA A 78 -31.32 -1.38 45.12
CA ALA A 78 -30.76 -1.46 46.46
C ALA A 78 -31.20 -0.25 47.30
N GLU A 79 -31.17 0.96 46.75
CA GLU A 79 -31.62 2.17 47.45
C GLU A 79 -33.10 2.10 47.85
N ILE A 80 -33.96 1.58 46.95
CA ILE A 80 -35.38 1.35 47.24
C ILE A 80 -35.56 0.30 48.34
N ALA A 81 -34.88 -0.85 48.22
CA ALA A 81 -35.00 -1.94 49.19
C ALA A 81 -34.54 -1.51 50.59
N ARG A 82 -33.44 -0.75 50.68
CA ARG A 82 -32.93 -0.18 51.93
C ARG A 82 -33.94 0.74 52.63
N SER A 83 -34.82 1.38 51.85
CA SER A 83 -35.83 2.31 52.35
C SER A 83 -37.18 1.62 52.65
N THR A 84 -37.26 0.31 52.48
CA THR A 84 -38.50 -0.47 52.62
C THR A 84 -38.40 -1.44 53.80
N GLU A 85 -39.35 -1.38 54.73
CA GLU A 85 -39.38 -2.32 55.86
C GLU A 85 -39.53 -3.77 55.40
N GLY A 86 -38.73 -4.67 55.97
CA GLY A 86 -38.78 -6.11 55.68
C GLY A 86 -38.11 -6.54 54.37
N ALA A 87 -37.41 -5.65 53.67
CA ALA A 87 -36.79 -5.94 52.36
C ALA A 87 -35.27 -6.23 52.40
N GLU A 88 -34.73 -6.68 53.55
CA GLU A 88 -33.29 -6.89 53.73
C GLU A 88 -32.68 -7.87 52.72
N GLU A 89 -33.36 -9.01 52.48
CA GLU A 89 -32.89 -10.01 51.50
C GLU A 89 -32.82 -9.46 50.07
N LEU A 90 -33.76 -8.56 49.71
CA LEU A 90 -33.78 -7.89 48.41
C LEU A 90 -32.65 -6.88 48.30
N TYR A 91 -32.36 -6.15 49.38
CA TYR A 91 -31.22 -5.23 49.45
C TYR A 91 -29.90 -5.98 49.25
N GLU A 92 -29.67 -7.05 50.01
CA GLU A 92 -28.45 -7.85 49.87
C GLU A 92 -28.28 -8.42 48.47
N TYR A 93 -29.37 -8.93 47.87
CA TYR A 93 -29.35 -9.42 46.50
C TYR A 93 -28.99 -8.32 45.49
N ALA A 94 -29.62 -7.14 45.60
CA ALA A 94 -29.37 -6.02 44.70
C ALA A 94 -27.92 -5.52 44.81
N VAL A 95 -27.37 -5.40 46.02
CA VAL A 95 -25.97 -5.01 46.24
C VAL A 95 -25.00 -6.04 45.66
N ARG A 96 -25.22 -7.34 45.89
CA ARG A 96 -24.37 -8.40 45.30
C ARG A 96 -24.36 -8.34 43.78
N GLU A 97 -25.54 -8.23 43.17
CA GLU A 97 -25.66 -8.14 41.70
C GLU A 97 -25.05 -6.86 41.15
N GLN A 98 -25.23 -5.72 41.83
CA GLN A 98 -24.61 -4.46 41.46
C GLN A 98 -23.09 -4.64 41.34
N THR A 99 -22.43 -5.18 42.36
CA THR A 99 -20.97 -5.41 42.36
C THR A 99 -20.54 -6.28 41.17
N ILE A 100 -21.28 -7.36 40.88
CA ILE A 100 -20.96 -8.27 39.76
C ILE A 100 -21.03 -7.52 38.41
N TYR A 101 -22.05 -6.68 38.21
CA TYR A 101 -22.20 -5.91 36.98
C TYR A 101 -21.19 -4.76 36.89
N GLU A 102 -20.83 -4.12 38.01
CA GLU A 102 -19.78 -3.09 38.07
C GLU A 102 -18.40 -3.67 37.69
N GLU A 103 -18.02 -4.82 38.24
CA GLU A 103 -16.78 -5.51 37.88
C GLU A 103 -16.77 -5.91 36.39
N ARG A 104 -17.91 -6.37 35.88
CA ARG A 104 -18.05 -6.72 34.45
C ARG A 104 -17.90 -5.48 33.56
N ALA A 105 -18.57 -4.39 33.90
CA ALA A 105 -18.48 -3.13 33.17
C ALA A 105 -17.04 -2.61 33.16
N SER A 106 -16.38 -2.55 34.32
CA SER A 106 -14.98 -2.14 34.43
C SER A 106 -14.05 -2.98 33.55
N ARG A 107 -14.19 -4.32 33.55
CA ARG A 107 -13.38 -5.18 32.68
C ARG A 107 -13.60 -4.89 31.20
N LEU A 108 -14.85 -4.69 30.78
CA LEU A 108 -15.19 -4.37 29.39
C LEU A 108 -14.70 -2.98 28.98
N GLU A 109 -14.71 -2.01 29.90
CA GLU A 109 -14.14 -0.68 29.70
C GLU A 109 -12.63 -0.75 29.43
N HIS A 110 -11.89 -1.50 30.26
CA HIS A 110 -10.47 -1.74 30.04
C HIS A 110 -10.19 -2.41 28.70
N MET A 111 -11.02 -3.38 28.31
CA MET A 111 -10.91 -4.02 26.99
C MET A 111 -11.16 -3.02 25.85
N LEU A 112 -12.13 -2.11 25.98
CA LEU A 112 -12.40 -1.08 24.97
C LEU A 112 -11.20 -0.16 24.76
N VAL A 113 -10.62 0.35 25.84
CA VAL A 113 -9.43 1.22 25.78
C VAL A 113 -8.29 0.50 25.07
N GLN A 114 -8.05 -0.78 25.38
CA GLN A 114 -7.01 -1.55 24.71
C GLN A 114 -7.30 -1.76 23.22
N ILE A 115 -8.54 -2.10 22.86
CA ILE A 115 -8.96 -2.27 21.46
C ILE A 115 -8.78 -0.98 20.67
N GLU A 116 -9.09 0.18 21.27
CA GLU A 116 -8.92 1.49 20.62
C GLU A 116 -7.45 1.84 20.39
N LEU A 117 -6.57 1.55 21.35
CA LEU A 117 -5.13 1.70 21.20
C LEU A 117 -4.58 0.80 20.09
N ASP A 118 -5.01 -0.47 20.07
CA ASP A 118 -4.59 -1.43 19.06
C ASP A 118 -5.09 -1.05 17.66
N LEU A 119 -6.34 -0.61 17.53
CA LEU A 119 -6.91 -0.13 16.27
C LEU A 119 -6.12 1.04 15.70
N LYS A 120 -5.76 2.03 16.53
CA LYS A 120 -4.95 3.17 16.10
C LYS A 120 -3.60 2.70 15.52
N GLN A 121 -2.93 1.77 16.20
CA GLN A 121 -1.66 1.22 15.70
C GLN A 121 -1.83 0.43 14.40
N LEU A 122 -2.94 -0.30 14.25
CA LEU A 122 -3.26 -1.04 13.04
C LEU A 122 -3.51 -0.11 11.85
N GLU A 123 -4.21 1.00 12.07
CA GLU A 123 -4.49 2.02 11.05
C GLU A 123 -3.23 2.73 10.56
N GLU A 124 -2.34 3.10 11.47
CA GLU A 124 -1.05 3.69 11.12
C GLU A 124 -0.23 2.73 10.23
N LYS A 125 -0.16 1.45 10.61
CA LYS A 125 0.53 0.41 9.83
C LYS A 125 -0.14 0.15 8.49
N PHE A 126 -1.47 0.10 8.46
CA PHE A 126 -2.24 -0.11 7.23
C PHE A 126 -2.04 1.04 6.25
N THR A 127 -2.02 2.28 6.73
CA THR A 127 -1.73 3.46 5.91
C THR A 127 -0.33 3.37 5.30
N ALA A 128 0.68 2.96 6.09
CA ALA A 128 2.03 2.75 5.59
C ALA A 128 2.09 1.64 4.50
N MET A 129 1.33 0.55 4.67
CA MET A 129 1.22 -0.50 3.65
C MET A 129 0.59 0.02 2.36
N GLN A 130 -0.47 0.82 2.45
CA GLN A 130 -1.11 1.43 1.28
C GLN A 130 -0.18 2.40 0.54
N GLN A 131 0.62 3.19 1.27
CA GLN A 131 1.63 4.07 0.67
C GLN A 131 2.70 3.25 -0.06
N SER A 132 3.24 2.21 0.58
CA SER A 132 4.23 1.34 -0.06
C SER A 132 3.69 0.63 -1.30
N LEU A 133 2.40 0.27 -1.32
CA LEU A 133 1.77 -0.31 -2.50
C LEU A 133 1.71 0.70 -3.66
N LYS A 134 1.39 1.97 -3.38
CA LYS A 134 1.42 3.05 -4.37
C LYS A 134 2.83 3.25 -4.94
N ASP A 135 3.84 3.22 -4.09
CA ASP A 135 5.24 3.35 -4.53
C ASP A 135 5.64 2.19 -5.46
N MET A 136 5.17 0.96 -5.18
CA MET A 136 5.37 -0.18 -6.09
C MET A 136 4.66 0.00 -7.45
N HIS A 137 3.47 0.58 -7.47
CA HIS A 137 2.79 0.93 -8.73
C HIS A 137 3.56 1.97 -9.53
N ILE A 138 4.10 3.00 -8.87
CA ILE A 138 4.95 4.01 -9.52
C ILE A 138 6.19 3.32 -10.09
N LYS A 139 6.84 2.45 -9.32
CA LYS A 139 8.02 1.71 -9.78
C LYS A 139 7.72 0.83 -11.00
N ARG A 140 6.53 0.23 -11.05
CA ARG A 140 6.06 -0.53 -12.22
C ARG A 140 5.97 0.36 -13.46
N LEU A 141 5.43 1.57 -13.34
CA LEU A 141 5.33 2.52 -14.44
C LEU A 141 6.71 2.95 -14.94
N GLU A 142 7.66 3.21 -14.04
CA GLU A 142 9.05 3.52 -14.40
C GLU A 142 9.70 2.39 -15.21
N LEU A 143 9.61 1.14 -14.73
CA LEU A 143 10.18 -0.02 -15.40
C LEU A 143 9.53 -0.28 -16.78
N MET A 144 8.22 -0.07 -16.89
CA MET A 144 7.52 -0.13 -18.18
C MET A 144 8.03 0.95 -19.15
N GLY A 145 8.25 2.18 -18.67
CA GLY A 145 8.81 3.26 -19.46
C GLY A 145 10.22 2.95 -19.97
N GLN A 146 11.08 2.43 -19.10
CA GLN A 146 12.45 2.02 -19.45
C GLN A 146 12.49 0.86 -20.46
N ASP A 147 11.64 -0.16 -20.29
CA ASP A 147 11.52 -1.26 -21.24
C ASP A 147 11.01 -0.79 -22.61
N ASN A 148 10.00 0.09 -22.63
CA ASN A 148 9.50 0.68 -23.87
C ASN A 148 10.60 1.45 -24.62
N LEU A 149 11.37 2.29 -23.91
CA LEU A 149 12.51 3.00 -24.52
C LEU A 149 13.55 2.02 -25.07
N SER A 150 13.92 1.00 -24.29
CA SER A 150 14.91 -0.01 -24.69
C SER A 150 14.48 -0.77 -25.96
N LYS A 151 13.20 -1.16 -26.05
CA LYS A 151 12.62 -1.79 -27.24
C LYS A 151 12.63 -0.87 -28.46
N VAL A 152 12.30 0.41 -28.28
CA VAL A 152 12.35 1.42 -29.35
C VAL A 152 13.78 1.59 -29.85
N TYR A 153 14.76 1.74 -28.96
CA TYR A 153 16.17 1.84 -29.35
C TYR A 153 16.65 0.61 -30.10
N GLY A 154 16.37 -0.59 -29.59
CA GLY A 154 16.74 -1.83 -30.28
C GLY A 154 16.10 -1.95 -31.66
N LYS A 155 14.84 -1.51 -31.82
CA LYS A 155 14.18 -1.50 -33.14
C LYS A 155 14.81 -0.48 -34.09
N MET A 156 15.17 0.70 -33.59
CA MET A 156 15.85 1.73 -34.38
C MET A 156 17.22 1.25 -34.87
N GLU A 157 18.00 0.64 -33.99
CA GLU A 157 19.30 0.08 -34.30
C GLU A 157 19.20 -1.04 -35.34
N GLU A 158 18.26 -1.97 -35.18
CA GLU A 158 17.97 -3.02 -36.16
C GLU A 158 17.59 -2.45 -37.55
N LEU A 159 16.82 -1.36 -37.60
CA LEU A 159 16.44 -0.70 -38.86
C LEU A 159 17.63 0.00 -39.53
N ILE A 160 18.49 0.64 -38.74
CA ILE A 160 19.73 1.28 -39.20
C ILE A 160 20.70 0.22 -39.75
N GLU A 161 20.94 -0.85 -39.01
CA GLU A 161 21.84 -1.95 -39.39
C GLU A 161 21.37 -2.64 -40.69
N LYS A 162 20.06 -2.83 -40.85
CA LYS A 162 19.47 -3.41 -42.08
C LYS A 162 19.44 -2.44 -43.26
N GLY A 163 19.98 -1.22 -43.14
CA GLY A 163 19.98 -0.20 -44.20
C GLY A 163 18.59 0.22 -44.66
N ARG A 164 17.54 -0.11 -43.88
CA ARG A 164 16.15 0.21 -44.22
C ARG A 164 15.80 1.54 -43.59
N VAL A 165 16.03 2.63 -44.32
CA VAL A 165 15.30 3.88 -44.06
C VAL A 165 13.80 3.57 -44.21
N PRO A 166 12.92 3.96 -43.26
CA PRO A 166 11.49 3.79 -43.43
C PRO A 166 11.07 4.50 -44.71
N ASN A 167 10.82 3.73 -45.77
CA ASN A 167 10.39 4.29 -47.04
C ASN A 167 8.98 4.82 -46.81
N GLY A 168 8.86 6.14 -46.65
CA GLY A 168 7.65 6.84 -46.25
C GLY A 168 6.57 6.81 -47.32
N LYS A 169 6.06 5.63 -47.68
CA LYS A 169 4.75 5.53 -48.32
C LYS A 169 3.69 5.63 -47.23
N ARG A 170 3.44 6.87 -46.77
CA ARG A 170 2.24 7.20 -46.02
C ARG A 170 1.04 6.85 -46.89
N LYS A 171 0.32 5.77 -46.57
CA LYS A 171 -1.08 5.70 -46.95
C LYS A 171 -1.77 6.79 -46.13
N SER A 172 -2.06 7.91 -46.78
CA SER A 172 -2.95 8.94 -46.28
C SER A 172 -4.27 8.29 -45.89
N SER A 173 -4.45 8.04 -44.60
CA SER A 173 -5.78 7.92 -44.02
C SER A 173 -5.89 9.11 -43.08
N ASN A 174 -6.69 10.10 -43.48
CA ASN A 174 -7.16 11.21 -42.64
C ASN A 174 -7.49 10.68 -41.24
N ARG A 175 -6.62 10.93 -40.28
CA ARG A 175 -6.95 11.03 -38.86
C ARG A 175 -6.08 12.12 -38.28
N ASP A 176 -6.75 13.01 -37.59
CA ASP A 176 -6.27 14.27 -37.07
C ASP A 176 -4.90 14.11 -36.39
N SER A 177 -3.97 14.99 -36.76
CA SER A 177 -2.64 15.06 -36.16
C SER A 177 -2.77 15.48 -34.69
N ASP A 178 -2.70 14.48 -33.82
CA ASP A 178 -2.68 14.62 -32.37
C ASP A 178 -1.52 15.54 -31.94
N PRO A 179 -1.75 16.61 -31.17
CA PRO A 179 -0.70 17.51 -30.67
C PRO A 179 0.41 16.79 -29.88
N LEU A 180 0.15 15.59 -29.37
CA LEU A 180 1.16 14.72 -28.77
C LEU A 180 2.26 14.31 -29.76
N ASP A 181 1.90 14.07 -31.02
CA ASP A 181 2.80 13.50 -32.03
C ASP A 181 3.88 14.50 -32.47
N MET A 182 3.59 15.81 -32.44
CA MET A 182 4.61 16.85 -32.69
C MET A 182 5.56 17.04 -31.51
N ARG A 183 5.06 17.00 -30.27
CA ARG A 183 5.86 17.27 -29.07
C ARG A 183 6.84 16.13 -28.77
N VAL A 184 6.40 14.89 -28.98
CA VAL A 184 7.24 13.69 -28.87
C VAL A 184 8.36 13.69 -29.92
N ARG A 185 8.07 14.12 -31.17
CA ARG A 185 9.08 14.18 -32.24
C ARG A 185 10.15 15.24 -32.02
N ALA A 186 9.78 16.41 -31.49
CA ALA A 186 10.73 17.49 -31.22
C ALA A 186 11.73 17.11 -30.11
N ASN A 187 11.24 16.52 -29.01
CA ASN A 187 12.11 16.05 -27.92
C ASN A 187 12.99 14.85 -28.33
N HIS A 188 12.48 14.00 -29.21
CA HIS A 188 13.19 12.81 -29.69
C HIS A 188 14.42 13.16 -30.55
N TYR A 189 14.33 14.19 -31.39
CA TYR A 189 15.48 14.63 -32.19
C TYR A 189 16.58 15.23 -31.31
N GLY A 190 16.22 16.06 -30.31
CA GLY A 190 17.17 16.62 -29.34
C GLY A 190 17.91 15.53 -28.57
N MET A 191 17.18 14.56 -28.02
CA MET A 191 17.79 13.50 -27.20
C MET A 191 18.71 12.57 -27.99
N ILE A 192 18.38 12.26 -29.25
CA ILE A 192 19.27 11.50 -30.14
C ILE A 192 20.54 12.28 -30.43
N MET A 193 20.42 13.59 -30.68
CA MET A 193 21.58 14.44 -30.94
C MET A 193 22.46 14.59 -29.70
N ASP A 194 21.88 14.76 -28.51
CA ASP A 194 22.62 14.83 -27.25
C ASP A 194 23.35 13.53 -26.94
N THR A 195 22.72 12.38 -27.22
CA THR A 195 23.35 11.06 -27.03
C THR A 195 24.51 10.86 -28.01
N ARG A 196 24.34 11.27 -29.27
CA ARG A 196 25.42 11.23 -30.28
C ARG A 196 26.55 12.20 -29.94
N LEU A 197 26.23 13.40 -29.46
CA LEU A 197 27.20 14.39 -29.01
C LEU A 197 28.00 13.86 -27.81
N ALA A 198 27.35 13.28 -26.80
CA ALA A 198 28.03 12.70 -25.64
C ALA A 198 28.95 11.52 -26.01
N ALA A 199 28.54 10.69 -26.97
CA ALA A 199 29.39 9.62 -27.50
C ALA A 199 30.61 10.18 -28.26
N MET A 200 30.40 11.22 -29.09
CA MET A 200 31.48 11.91 -29.78
C MET A 200 32.44 12.63 -28.80
N GLU A 201 31.93 13.30 -27.77
CA GLU A 201 32.75 13.93 -26.72
C GLU A 201 33.61 12.90 -25.97
N LYS A 202 33.04 11.73 -25.67
CA LYS A 202 33.77 10.64 -25.03
C LYS A 202 34.88 10.09 -25.94
N ASP A 203 34.60 9.93 -27.23
CA ASP A 203 35.58 9.47 -28.21
C ASP A 203 36.70 10.49 -28.45
N VAL A 204 36.37 11.79 -28.46
CA VAL A 204 37.36 12.87 -28.59
C VAL A 204 38.23 12.97 -27.33
N LYS A 205 37.65 12.86 -26.12
CA LYS A 205 38.42 12.78 -24.87
C LYS A 205 39.35 11.57 -24.81
N ASN A 206 38.90 10.43 -25.32
CA ASN A 206 39.70 9.20 -25.36
C ASN A 206 40.82 9.25 -26.42
N ARG A 207 40.70 10.11 -27.45
CA ARG A 207 41.72 10.30 -28.51
C ARG A 207 42.77 11.37 -28.19
N GLY A 208 42.61 12.11 -27.09
CA GLY A 208 43.61 13.10 -26.65
C GLY A 208 43.63 14.42 -27.44
N ASP A 209 42.61 14.69 -28.26
CA ASP A 209 42.56 15.89 -29.13
C ASP A 209 41.71 17.05 -28.55
N LEU A 210 41.62 17.14 -27.22
CA LEU A 210 41.16 18.35 -26.53
C LEU A 210 42.13 18.67 -25.39
N SER A 211 43.12 19.51 -25.71
CA SER A 211 43.76 20.42 -24.75
C SER A 211 42.93 21.70 -24.65
#